data_AF-A0A960WLJ9-F1
#
_entry.id   AF-A0A960WLJ9-F1
#
_cell.length_a   1.000
_cell.length_b   1.000
_cell.length_c   1.000
_cell.angle_alpha   90.00
_cell.angle_beta   90.00
_cell.angle_gamma   90.00
#
_symmetry.space_group_name_H-M   'P 1'
#
loop_
_entity.id
_entity.type
_entity.pdbx_description
1 polymer ?
#
loop_
_entity_poly.entity_id
_entity_poly.type
_entity_poly.pdbx_seq_one_letter_code
_entity_poly.pdbx_strand_id
1 'polypeptide(L)'
;MRYSDIQTMNVSEIICKKMFGGKFIRHVFGISTIVFSLLGTGVFADEMATYREIIEREIATRQDLADLIAMQNEEFDTLSTSRARLQKLAEITGMNFTAEDAARPVNRGEVAKAMMLVFNIEAGFMFYLTSWERYALRDVQQAGIMQTKFSEFQVLSGMQLVGIVNNSAENAEKSVSWGQ
;
A
#
# COMPACT_ATOMS: atom_id res chain seq x y z
N MET A 1 -21.72 32.14 -30.98
CA MET A 1 -20.55 31.93 -30.10
C MET A 1 -20.15 30.47 -30.18
N ARG A 2 -18.85 30.20 -30.31
CA ARG A 2 -18.27 28.92 -30.74
C ARG A 2 -18.12 27.92 -29.57
N TYR A 3 -18.15 26.65 -29.92
CA TYR A 3 -18.03 25.47 -29.05
C TYR A 3 -16.57 25.16 -28.67
N SER A 4 -15.77 26.17 -28.31
CA SER A 4 -14.31 26.02 -28.08
C SER A 4 -13.81 26.33 -26.68
N ASP A 5 -14.66 26.77 -25.75
CA ASP A 5 -14.19 27.34 -24.47
C ASP A 5 -14.58 26.51 -23.23
N ILE A 6 -14.71 25.19 -23.36
CA ILE A 6 -14.93 24.26 -22.23
C ILE A 6 -13.83 23.21 -22.21
N GLN A 7 -12.57 23.65 -22.04
CA GLN A 7 -11.54 22.81 -21.45
C GLN A 7 -10.70 23.68 -20.52
N THR A 8 -10.38 23.14 -19.34
CA THR A 8 -9.60 23.71 -18.24
C THR A 8 -10.33 24.56 -17.20
N MET A 9 -11.49 24.12 -16.71
CA MET A 9 -11.93 24.50 -15.36
C MET A 9 -11.90 23.28 -14.44
N ASN A 10 -10.93 23.30 -13.54
CA ASN A 10 -10.73 22.32 -12.48
C ASN A 10 -11.93 22.37 -11.52
N VAL A 11 -12.47 21.20 -11.15
CA VAL A 11 -13.66 21.07 -10.26
C VAL A 11 -13.47 21.80 -8.92
N SER A 12 -12.21 22.00 -8.50
CA SER A 12 -11.82 22.75 -7.30
C SER A 12 -12.17 24.25 -7.35
N GLU A 13 -12.21 24.88 -8.52
CA GLU A 13 -12.54 26.31 -8.63
C GLU A 13 -14.04 26.59 -8.40
N ILE A 14 -14.91 25.65 -8.77
CA ILE A 14 -16.36 25.80 -8.63
C ILE A 14 -16.77 25.65 -7.16
N ILE A 15 -16.13 24.74 -6.43
CA ILE A 15 -16.44 24.47 -5.01
C ILE A 15 -15.95 25.63 -4.14
N CYS A 16 -14.79 26.21 -4.44
CA CYS A 16 -14.19 27.26 -3.63
C CYS A 16 -14.91 28.63 -3.76
N LYS A 17 -15.46 28.94 -4.94
CA LYS A 17 -16.20 30.20 -5.19
C LYS A 17 -17.55 30.28 -4.46
N LYS A 18 -18.12 29.13 -4.07
CA LYS A 18 -19.42 29.05 -3.39
C LYS A 18 -19.35 29.25 -1.88
N MET A 19 -18.19 28.99 -1.26
CA MET A 19 -18.07 29.02 0.21
C MET A 19 -17.42 30.27 0.80
N PHE A 20 -16.59 31.02 0.06
CA PHE A 20 -15.88 32.16 0.63
C PHE A 20 -15.88 33.39 -0.28
N GLY A 21 -16.49 34.47 0.23
CA GLY A 21 -16.59 35.77 -0.40
C GLY A 21 -15.21 36.31 -0.84
N GLY A 22 -15.14 36.73 -2.10
CA GLY A 22 -13.92 36.99 -2.85
C GLY A 22 -13.13 38.24 -2.49
N LYS A 23 -12.71 38.42 -1.23
CA LYS A 23 -11.79 39.52 -0.87
C LYS A 23 -10.55 39.13 -0.06
N PHE A 24 -10.37 37.86 0.33
CA PHE A 24 -9.27 37.45 1.22
C PHE A 24 -8.14 36.64 0.56
N ILE A 25 -8.07 36.57 -0.78
CA ILE A 25 -7.27 35.53 -1.47
C ILE A 25 -5.92 36.01 -2.02
N ARG A 26 -5.60 37.31 -2.01
CA ARG A 26 -4.44 37.79 -2.80
C ARG A 26 -3.06 37.77 -2.15
N HIS A 27 -2.90 37.47 -0.86
CA HIS A 27 -1.58 37.58 -0.21
C HIS A 27 -1.04 36.31 0.48
N VAL A 28 -1.86 35.28 0.67
CA VAL A 28 -1.40 34.04 1.33
C VAL A 28 -0.98 32.95 0.32
N PHE A 29 -1.47 33.02 -0.92
CA PHE A 29 -1.24 31.96 -1.92
C PHE A 29 0.04 32.07 -2.75
N GLY A 30 0.83 33.14 -2.61
CA GLY A 30 2.08 33.30 -3.37
C GLY A 30 3.27 32.48 -2.84
N ILE A 31 3.26 32.13 -1.55
CA ILE A 31 4.38 31.46 -0.89
C ILE A 31 4.11 29.95 -0.71
N SER A 32 2.83 29.55 -0.62
CA SER A 32 2.45 28.15 -0.40
C SER A 32 2.72 27.23 -1.61
N THR A 33 2.72 27.75 -2.84
CA THR A 33 2.81 26.90 -4.05
C THR A 33 4.24 26.49 -4.40
N ILE A 34 5.26 27.22 -3.94
CA ILE A 34 6.66 26.91 -4.24
C ILE A 34 7.23 25.85 -3.28
N VAL A 35 6.72 25.79 -2.04
CA VAL A 35 7.19 24.79 -1.05
C VAL A 35 6.67 23.37 -1.38
N PHE A 36 5.50 23.25 -2.01
CA PHE A 36 4.93 21.94 -2.36
C PHE A 36 5.64 21.26 -3.54
N SER A 37 6.27 22.00 -4.45
CA SER A 37 6.92 21.44 -5.64
C SER A 37 8.37 20.99 -5.45
N LEU A 38 9.07 21.43 -4.40
CA LEU A 38 10.48 21.04 -4.17
C LEU A 38 10.66 19.88 -3.18
N LEU A 39 9.66 19.59 -2.34
CA LEU A 39 9.73 18.49 -1.36
C LEU A 39 9.19 17.17 -1.92
N GLY A 40 8.23 17.21 -2.86
CA GLY A 40 7.66 16.00 -3.43
C GLY A 40 8.63 15.19 -4.29
N THR A 41 9.57 15.82 -5.00
CA THR A 41 10.43 15.11 -5.96
C THR A 41 11.48 14.21 -5.31
N GLY A 42 11.95 14.53 -4.10
CA GLY A 42 12.94 13.73 -3.37
C GLY A 42 12.34 12.48 -2.72
N VAL A 43 11.11 12.59 -2.23
CA VAL A 43 10.34 11.52 -1.58
C VAL A 43 10.00 10.40 -2.57
N PHE A 44 9.39 10.75 -3.70
CA PHE A 44 9.04 9.75 -4.72
C PHE A 44 10.29 9.08 -5.32
N ALA A 45 11.44 9.74 -5.31
CA ALA A 45 12.68 9.16 -5.79
C ALA A 45 13.21 8.06 -4.86
N ASP A 46 13.07 8.22 -3.54
CA ASP A 46 13.53 7.25 -2.53
C ASP A 46 12.59 6.03 -2.46
N GLU A 47 11.28 6.26 -2.50
CA GLU A 47 10.27 5.19 -2.60
C GLU A 47 10.48 4.34 -3.86
N MET A 48 10.66 4.98 -5.02
CA MET A 48 10.87 4.25 -6.28
C MET A 48 12.22 3.54 -6.33
N ALA A 49 13.26 4.07 -5.68
CA ALA A 49 14.53 3.38 -5.53
C ALA A 49 14.37 2.11 -4.69
N THR A 50 13.71 2.22 -3.54
CA THR A 50 13.42 1.08 -2.65
C THR A 50 12.57 0.03 -3.35
N TYR A 51 11.52 0.44 -4.06
CA TYR A 51 10.66 -0.47 -4.83
C TYR A 51 11.43 -1.26 -5.90
N ARG A 52 12.35 -0.59 -6.63
CA ARG A 52 13.21 -1.26 -7.61
C ARG A 52 14.16 -2.26 -6.97
N GLU A 53 14.77 -1.88 -5.84
CA GLU A 53 15.65 -2.77 -5.10
C GLU A 53 14.91 -4.03 -4.63
N ILE A 54 13.68 -3.87 -4.16
CA ILE A 54 12.83 -4.99 -3.75
C ILE A 54 12.58 -5.90 -4.95
N ILE A 55 12.18 -5.37 -6.12
CA ILE A 55 11.90 -6.20 -7.31
C ILE A 55 13.10 -7.05 -7.72
N GLU A 56 14.31 -6.49 -7.70
CA GLU A 56 15.53 -7.15 -8.12
C GLU A 56 16.01 -8.23 -7.13
N ARG A 57 15.44 -8.27 -5.92
CA ARG A 57 15.89 -9.17 -4.88
C ARG A 57 15.45 -10.62 -5.13
N GLU A 58 16.42 -11.54 -5.10
CA GLU A 58 16.17 -12.98 -5.28
C GLU A 58 15.29 -13.56 -4.16
N ILE A 59 15.48 -13.08 -2.93
CA ILE A 59 14.73 -13.49 -1.74
C ILE A 59 14.20 -12.24 -1.05
N ALA A 60 12.88 -12.09 -1.00
CA ALA A 60 12.22 -11.03 -0.27
C ALA A 60 12.34 -11.25 1.24
N THR A 61 12.48 -10.14 1.96
CA THR A 61 12.61 -10.09 3.41
C THR A 61 11.31 -9.57 4.03
N ARG A 62 11.17 -9.76 5.34
CA ARG A 62 10.05 -9.18 6.10
C ARG A 62 10.06 -7.65 6.07
N GLN A 63 11.25 -7.04 5.98
CA GLN A 63 11.37 -5.59 5.78
C GLN A 63 10.73 -5.16 4.46
N ASP A 64 10.97 -5.91 3.37
CA ASP A 64 10.40 -5.57 2.05
C ASP A 64 8.88 -5.62 2.06
N LEU A 65 8.31 -6.59 2.76
CA LEU A 65 6.85 -6.67 2.95
C LEU A 65 6.33 -5.43 3.70
N ALA A 66 7.00 -5.02 4.77
CA ALA A 66 6.61 -3.85 5.54
C ALA A 66 6.76 -2.55 4.74
N ASP A 67 7.83 -2.44 3.95
CA ASP A 67 8.11 -1.29 3.08
C ASP A 67 7.03 -1.18 2.00
N LEU A 68 6.67 -2.27 1.32
CA LEU A 68 5.61 -2.27 0.32
C LEU A 68 4.23 -1.93 0.89
N ILE A 69 3.90 -2.43 2.08
CA ILE A 69 2.63 -2.09 2.75
C ILE A 69 2.61 -0.62 3.16
N ALA A 70 3.72 -0.10 3.67
CA ALA A 70 3.83 1.32 4.01
C ALA A 70 3.71 2.21 2.77
N MET A 71 4.32 1.82 1.64
CA MET A 71 4.16 2.51 0.35
C MET A 71 2.71 2.50 -0.12
N GLN A 72 2.04 1.35 -0.05
CA GLN A 72 0.64 1.21 -0.48
C GLN A 72 -0.32 2.07 0.36
N ASN A 73 -0.02 2.27 1.64
CA ASN A 73 -0.83 3.09 2.54
C ASN A 73 -0.43 4.58 2.55
N GLU A 74 0.51 5.00 1.70
CA GLU A 74 1.09 6.36 1.71
C GLU A 74 1.72 6.73 3.08
N GLU A 75 2.17 5.72 3.84
CA GLU A 75 2.78 5.84 5.18
C GLU A 75 4.31 5.68 5.15
N PHE A 76 4.93 5.52 3.97
CA PHE A 76 6.36 5.25 3.86
C PHE A 76 7.22 6.37 4.45
N ASP A 77 6.86 7.62 4.16
CA ASP A 77 7.56 8.80 4.70
C ASP A 77 7.31 9.03 6.19
N THR A 78 6.08 8.81 6.62
CA THR A 78 5.71 9.00 8.03
C THR A 78 6.40 7.97 8.91
N LEU A 79 6.62 6.77 8.39
CA LEU A 79 7.38 5.69 9.02
C LEU A 79 8.82 5.66 8.49
N SER A 80 9.57 6.73 8.77
CA SER A 80 10.95 6.93 8.29
C SER A 80 11.96 5.86 8.73
N THR A 81 11.66 5.09 9.77
CA THR A 81 12.54 4.01 10.25
C THR A 81 12.02 2.64 9.84
N SER A 82 12.92 1.79 9.37
CA SER A 82 12.64 0.39 9.02
C SER A 82 11.93 -0.37 10.15
N ARG A 83 12.38 -0.14 11.38
CA ARG A 83 11.78 -0.69 12.61
C ARG A 83 10.33 -0.23 12.81
N ALA A 84 10.01 1.03 12.56
CA ALA A 84 8.64 1.52 12.69
C ALA A 84 7.70 0.87 11.66
N ARG A 85 8.17 0.66 10.43
CA ARG A 85 7.41 -0.03 9.38
C ARG A 85 7.12 -1.49 9.76
N LEU A 86 8.11 -2.20 10.28
CA LEU A 86 7.91 -3.57 10.79
C LEU A 86 6.98 -3.63 12.00
N GLN A 87 7.08 -2.66 12.90
CA GLN A 87 6.18 -2.59 14.06
C GLN A 87 4.74 -2.33 13.62
N LYS A 88 4.52 -1.43 12.68
CA LYS A 88 3.19 -1.19 12.10
C LYS A 88 2.62 -2.47 11.46
N LEU A 89 3.45 -3.20 10.73
CA LEU A 89 3.07 -4.49 10.16
C LEU A 89 2.71 -5.52 11.25
N ALA A 90 3.49 -5.60 12.32
CA ALA A 90 3.21 -6.44 13.49
C ALA A 90 1.86 -6.09 14.13
N GLU A 91 1.57 -4.79 14.30
CA GLU A 91 0.32 -4.30 14.87
C GLU A 91 -0.89 -4.71 14.04
N ILE A 92 -0.80 -4.62 12.71
CA ILE A 92 -1.89 -5.03 11.80
C ILE A 92 -2.09 -6.54 11.82
N THR A 93 -0.99 -7.30 11.81
CA THR A 93 -1.04 -8.75 11.60
C THR A 93 -1.13 -9.57 12.87
N GLY A 94 -0.88 -8.95 14.03
CA GLY A 94 -0.68 -9.63 15.30
C GLY A 94 0.54 -10.55 15.31
N MET A 95 1.46 -10.40 14.35
CA MET A 95 2.72 -11.15 14.31
C MET A 95 3.75 -10.45 15.20
N ASN A 96 4.55 -11.23 15.92
CA ASN A 96 5.64 -10.67 16.73
C ASN A 96 6.92 -10.61 15.91
N PHE A 97 7.29 -9.42 15.45
CA PHE A 97 8.58 -9.18 14.81
C PHE A 97 9.56 -8.54 15.78
N THR A 98 10.76 -9.10 15.85
CA THR A 98 11.92 -8.46 16.49
C THR A 98 12.71 -7.65 15.46
N ALA A 99 13.61 -6.76 15.91
CA ALA A 99 14.46 -6.01 14.99
C ALA A 99 15.39 -6.92 14.16
N GLU A 100 15.75 -8.08 14.69
CA GLU A 100 16.58 -9.09 14.01
C GLU A 100 15.78 -9.82 12.91
N ASP A 101 14.46 -9.84 13.01
CA ASP A 101 13.59 -10.47 12.04
C ASP A 101 13.47 -9.69 10.72
N ALA A 102 13.93 -8.44 10.67
CA ALA A 102 13.83 -7.58 9.49
C ALA A 102 14.47 -8.21 8.24
N ALA A 103 15.67 -8.78 8.41
CA ALA A 103 16.43 -9.40 7.33
C ALA A 103 16.01 -10.85 7.04
N ARG A 104 15.05 -11.41 7.80
CA ARG A 104 14.64 -12.79 7.59
C ARG A 104 13.82 -12.92 6.30
N PRO A 105 13.99 -14.04 5.57
CA PRO A 105 13.17 -14.32 4.42
C PRO A 105 11.70 -14.31 4.79
N VAL A 106 10.89 -13.68 3.94
CA VAL A 106 9.44 -13.66 4.12
C VAL A 106 8.82 -14.93 3.52
N ASN A 107 7.97 -15.58 4.31
CA ASN A 107 7.26 -16.78 3.87
C ASN A 107 5.92 -16.41 3.25
N ARG A 108 5.44 -17.25 2.33
CA ARG A 108 4.16 -17.05 1.65
C ARG A 108 2.98 -16.97 2.62
N GLY A 109 3.00 -17.75 3.70
CA GLY A 109 1.98 -17.72 4.75
C GLY A 109 1.91 -16.37 5.46
N GLU A 110 3.06 -15.80 5.82
CA GLU A 110 3.18 -14.47 6.44
C GLU A 110 2.63 -13.39 5.50
N VAL A 111 3.01 -13.43 4.22
CA VAL A 111 2.49 -12.51 3.20
C VAL A 111 0.98 -12.67 3.05
N ALA A 112 0.47 -13.89 2.94
CA ALA A 112 -0.96 -14.12 2.76
C ALA A 112 -1.77 -13.57 3.95
N LYS A 113 -1.30 -13.80 5.17
CA LYS A 113 -1.91 -13.24 6.37
C LYS A 113 -1.86 -11.71 6.36
N ALA A 114 -0.73 -11.13 5.99
CA ALA A 114 -0.59 -9.68 5.88
C ALA A 114 -1.55 -9.09 4.84
N MET A 115 -1.60 -9.66 3.64
CA MET A 115 -2.50 -9.19 2.57
C MET A 115 -3.96 -9.26 3.02
N MET A 116 -4.38 -10.35 3.64
CA MET A 116 -5.77 -10.52 4.04
C MET A 116 -6.22 -9.50 5.08
N LEU A 117 -5.34 -9.16 6.02
CA LEU A 117 -5.64 -8.18 7.08
C LEU A 117 -5.51 -6.74 6.60
N VAL A 118 -4.52 -6.43 5.76
CA VAL A 118 -4.31 -5.08 5.21
C VAL A 118 -5.41 -4.70 4.21
N PHE A 119 -5.74 -5.63 3.31
CA PHE A 119 -6.69 -5.37 2.21
C PHE A 119 -8.12 -5.82 2.52
N ASN A 120 -8.41 -6.28 3.74
CA ASN A 120 -9.71 -6.80 4.16
C ASN A 120 -10.28 -7.87 3.21
N ILE A 121 -9.43 -8.77 2.73
CA ILE A 121 -9.86 -9.87 1.86
C ILE A 121 -10.80 -10.79 2.66
N GLU A 122 -11.85 -11.29 2.01
CA GLU A 122 -12.87 -12.12 2.66
C GLU A 122 -12.24 -13.34 3.35
N ALA A 123 -12.38 -13.37 4.69
CA ALA A 123 -11.83 -14.44 5.51
C ALA A 123 -12.81 -15.61 5.63
N GLY A 124 -12.32 -16.81 5.40
CA GLY A 124 -13.07 -18.02 5.67
C GLY A 124 -13.20 -18.27 7.17
N PHE A 125 -14.23 -19.05 7.56
CA PHE A 125 -14.53 -19.39 8.95
C PHE A 125 -13.31 -19.88 9.76
N MET A 126 -12.45 -20.70 9.14
CA MET A 126 -11.26 -21.23 9.81
C MET A 126 -10.23 -20.16 10.15
N PHE A 127 -10.04 -19.17 9.27
CA PHE A 127 -9.14 -18.06 9.58
C PHE A 127 -9.72 -17.17 10.66
N TYR A 128 -11.02 -16.89 10.62
CA TYR A 128 -11.70 -16.12 11.67
C TYR A 128 -11.48 -16.72 13.06
N LEU A 129 -11.50 -18.06 13.19
CA LEU A 129 -11.30 -18.73 14.48
C LEU A 129 -9.85 -18.79 14.96
N THR A 130 -8.89 -18.94 14.05
CA THR A 130 -7.51 -19.30 14.41
C THR A 130 -6.49 -18.21 14.11
N SER A 131 -6.78 -17.36 13.13
CA SER A 131 -5.86 -16.37 12.56
C SER A 131 -4.53 -16.97 12.10
N TRP A 132 -4.52 -18.25 11.72
CA TRP A 132 -3.32 -18.97 11.27
C TRP A 132 -3.02 -18.70 9.80
N GLU A 133 -1.72 -18.61 9.49
CA GLU A 133 -1.19 -18.33 8.15
C GLU A 133 -1.65 -19.33 7.08
N ARG A 134 -1.80 -20.61 7.45
CA ARG A 134 -2.29 -21.66 6.55
C ARG A 134 -3.67 -21.34 5.97
N TYR A 135 -4.57 -20.84 6.81
CA TYR A 135 -5.94 -20.52 6.38
C TYR A 135 -5.98 -19.21 5.60
N ALA A 136 -5.15 -18.23 5.99
CA ALA A 136 -4.95 -17.03 5.19
C ALA A 136 -4.47 -17.36 3.78
N LEU A 137 -3.49 -18.25 3.66
CA LEU A 137 -2.98 -18.70 2.36
C LEU A 137 -4.08 -19.31 1.50
N ARG A 138 -4.90 -20.20 2.08
CA ARG A 138 -6.03 -20.82 1.35
C ARG A 138 -7.00 -19.75 0.85
N ASP A 139 -7.38 -18.80 1.70
CA ASP A 139 -8.42 -17.81 1.38
C ASP A 139 -7.90 -16.80 0.33
N VAL A 140 -6.65 -16.36 0.45
CA VAL A 140 -5.96 -15.52 -0.54
C VAL A 140 -5.78 -16.26 -1.89
N GLN A 141 -5.55 -17.58 -1.85
CA GLN A 141 -5.51 -18.40 -3.07
C GLN A 141 -6.89 -18.53 -3.73
N GLN A 142 -7.96 -18.67 -2.93
CA GLN A 142 -9.34 -18.71 -3.43
C GLN A 142 -9.77 -17.38 -4.05
N ALA A 143 -9.29 -16.26 -3.51
CA ALA A 143 -9.48 -14.93 -4.08
C ALA A 143 -8.71 -14.70 -5.40
N GLY A 144 -7.89 -15.67 -5.84
CA GLY A 144 -7.11 -15.58 -7.09
C GLY A 144 -5.87 -14.69 -7.00
N ILE A 145 -5.51 -14.22 -5.80
CA ILE A 145 -4.36 -13.33 -5.57
C ILE A 145 -3.05 -14.13 -5.62
N MET A 146 -3.06 -15.34 -5.06
CA MET A 146 -1.92 -16.25 -5.02
C MET A 146 -2.22 -17.58 -5.75
N GLN A 147 -1.19 -18.17 -6.37
CA GLN A 147 -1.30 -19.52 -6.95
C GLN A 147 -1.45 -20.61 -5.87
N THR A 148 -2.20 -21.66 -6.16
CA THR A 148 -2.57 -22.78 -5.25
C THR A 148 -1.49 -23.85 -5.05
N LYS A 149 -0.46 -23.89 -5.90
CA LYS A 149 0.52 -25.00 -5.96
C LYS A 149 1.60 -24.98 -4.87
N PHE A 150 1.62 -23.96 -4.03
CA PHE A 150 2.77 -23.61 -3.20
C PHE A 150 2.43 -23.66 -1.71
N SER A 151 3.40 -24.07 -0.90
CA SER A 151 3.25 -24.21 0.55
C SER A 151 3.40 -22.88 1.28
N GLU A 152 2.94 -22.83 2.53
CA GLU A 152 3.03 -21.64 3.39
C GLU A 152 4.47 -21.26 3.77
N PHE A 153 5.36 -22.24 3.90
CA PHE A 153 6.77 -22.05 4.26
C PHE A 153 7.66 -21.67 3.07
N GLN A 154 7.09 -21.54 1.87
CA GLN A 154 7.87 -21.16 0.71
C GLN A 154 8.25 -19.68 0.80
N VAL A 155 9.55 -19.43 0.66
CA VAL A 155 10.13 -18.10 0.55
C VAL A 155 9.79 -17.50 -0.83
N LEU A 156 9.49 -16.21 -0.84
CA LEU A 156 9.15 -15.47 -2.06
C LEU A 156 10.33 -14.66 -2.58
N SER A 157 10.41 -14.47 -3.89
CA SER A 157 11.26 -13.44 -4.47
C SER A 157 10.60 -12.07 -4.36
N GLY A 158 11.41 -11.00 -4.49
CA GLY A 158 10.90 -9.64 -4.46
C GLY A 158 9.84 -9.35 -5.52
N MET A 159 10.09 -9.79 -6.76
CA MET A 159 9.10 -9.71 -7.85
C MET A 159 7.79 -10.47 -7.52
N GLN A 160 7.87 -11.65 -6.89
CA GLN A 160 6.67 -12.39 -6.49
C GLN A 160 5.90 -11.65 -5.39
N LEU A 161 6.62 -11.10 -4.41
CA LEU A 161 6.04 -10.33 -3.32
C LEU A 161 5.29 -9.10 -3.87
N VAL A 162 5.93 -8.31 -4.72
CA VAL A 162 5.34 -7.13 -5.36
C VAL A 162 4.08 -7.51 -6.16
N GLY A 163 4.16 -8.58 -6.96
CA GLY A 163 3.01 -9.07 -7.72
C GLY A 163 1.83 -9.46 -6.83
N ILE A 164 2.07 -10.08 -5.69
CA ILE A 164 1.04 -10.44 -4.72
C ILE A 164 0.41 -9.20 -4.08
N VAL A 165 1.23 -8.21 -3.69
CA VAL A 165 0.74 -6.96 -3.08
C VAL A 165 -0.17 -6.22 -4.07
N ASN A 166 0.28 -6.06 -5.32
CA ASN A 166 -0.50 -5.41 -6.36
C ASN A 166 -1.82 -6.15 -6.66
N ASN A 167 -1.76 -7.48 -6.78
CA ASN A 167 -2.97 -8.30 -6.98
C ASN A 167 -3.97 -8.16 -5.81
N SER A 168 -3.45 -7.99 -4.58
CA SER A 168 -4.29 -7.80 -3.38
C SER A 168 -4.96 -6.43 -3.39
N ALA A 169 -4.22 -5.38 -3.75
CA ALA A 169 -4.77 -4.04 -3.92
C ALA A 169 -5.86 -4.01 -4.99
N GLU A 170 -5.61 -4.60 -6.16
CA GLU A 170 -6.61 -4.72 -7.23
C GLU A 170 -7.86 -5.52 -6.80
N ASN A 171 -7.68 -6.56 -5.98
CA ASN A 171 -8.80 -7.35 -5.46
C ASN A 171 -9.68 -6.52 -4.50
N ALA A 172 -9.04 -5.74 -3.63
CA ALA A 172 -9.74 -4.82 -2.73
C ALA A 172 -10.55 -3.79 -3.52
N GLU A 173 -9.97 -3.18 -4.55
CA GLU A 173 -10.69 -2.23 -5.42
C GLU A 173 -11.89 -2.86 -6.15
N LYS A 174 -11.74 -4.11 -6.62
CA LYS A 174 -12.84 -4.86 -7.23
C LYS A 174 -13.98 -5.05 -6.23
N SER A 175 -13.69 -5.47 -4.99
CA SER A 175 -14.73 -5.67 -3.98
C SER A 175 -15.56 -4.41 -3.70
N VAL A 176 -14.94 -3.22 -3.79
CA VAL A 176 -15.63 -1.93 -3.61
C VAL A 176 -16.48 -1.55 -4.83
N SER A 177 -16.00 -1.81 -6.05
CA SER A 177 -16.71 -1.39 -7.28
C SER A 177 -17.96 -2.22 -7.61
N TRP A 178 -18.05 -3.47 -7.16
CA TRP A 178 -19.26 -4.31 -7.29
C TRP A 178 -20.30 -4.07 -6.19
N GLY A 179 -20.00 -3.23 -5.21
CA GLY A 179 -20.91 -2.82 -4.13
C GLY A 179 -21.75 -1.56 -4.41
N GLN A 180 -21.75 -1.05 -5.65
CA GLN A 180 -22.59 0.06 -6.12
C GLN A 180 -23.68 -0.39 -7.10
#